data_AF-A0A1B3LNF9-F1
#
_entry.id   AF-A0A1B3LNF9-F1
#
_cell.length_a   1.000
_cell.length_b   1.000
_cell.length_c   1.000
_cell.angle_alpha   90.00
_cell.angle_beta   90.00
_cell.angle_gamma   90.00
#
_symmetry.space_group_name_H-M   'P 1'
#
loop_
_entity.id
_entity.type
_entity.pdbx_description
1 polymer ?
#
loop_
_entity_poly.entity_id
_entity_poly.type
_entity_poly.pdbx_seq_one_letter_code
_entity_poly.pdbx_strand_id
1 'polypeptide(L)'
;MAFQLNDWLPIPAPMDRSHQFLPPSADRHVRTLAVIAAISSIVGLWLTIEWLARADLPEPTVTQPTEVTPASPVPSAAPPQANARPTPPTEPAIRGDAIYKCTVAGRTVYADTPCGEQARTVALPPPSAGLSPDRSYAEQLARVRAERARHAATQSVPGADVARRPSTDSRCASIDETVKAIDAATRQPHDVPAAEHFRARRRALMDERFTLGCNG
;
A
#
# COMPACT_ATOMS: atom_id res chain seq x y z
N MET A 1 -8.95 79.81 61.06
CA MET A 1 -7.93 79.08 60.30
C MET A 1 -8.10 77.58 60.58
N ALA A 2 -7.94 76.77 59.54
CA ALA A 2 -7.85 75.30 59.50
C ALA A 2 -9.15 74.45 59.67
N PHE A 3 -9.56 73.91 58.51
CA PHE A 3 -10.51 72.85 58.20
C PHE A 3 -9.90 71.45 58.41
N GLN A 4 -10.76 70.42 58.50
CA GLN A 4 -10.67 69.02 57.99
C GLN A 4 -11.38 68.08 59.00
N LEU A 5 -12.72 67.89 58.94
CA LEU A 5 -13.48 66.96 58.08
C LEU A 5 -12.92 65.52 58.05
N ASN A 6 -13.38 64.69 58.99
CA ASN A 6 -13.49 63.24 58.81
C ASN A 6 -14.87 62.83 59.32
N ASP A 7 -15.83 62.86 58.40
CA ASP A 7 -17.14 62.25 58.53
C ASP A 7 -17.36 61.42 57.27
N TRP A 8 -18.36 60.53 57.28
CA TRP A 8 -18.82 59.67 56.18
C TRP A 8 -18.25 58.25 56.10
N LEU A 9 -18.88 57.35 56.86
CA LEU A 9 -19.07 55.96 56.42
C LEU A 9 -20.52 55.53 56.71
N PRO A 10 -21.41 55.59 55.71
CA PRO A 10 -22.54 54.68 55.63
C PRO A 10 -22.21 53.54 54.65
N ILE A 11 -22.28 52.30 55.14
CA ILE A 11 -22.45 51.12 54.29
C ILE A 11 -23.93 51.11 53.86
N PRO A 12 -24.24 51.05 52.55
CA PRO A 12 -24.98 49.86 52.11
C PRO A 12 -24.68 49.37 50.68
N ALA A 13 -24.95 48.06 50.55
CA ALA A 13 -25.23 47.25 49.37
C ALA A 13 -24.03 46.74 48.53
N PRO A 14 -23.91 45.40 48.34
CA PRO A 14 -23.02 44.83 47.35
C PRO A 14 -23.54 45.15 45.95
N MET A 15 -22.76 45.92 45.19
CA MET A 15 -22.94 46.10 43.76
C MET A 15 -22.72 44.76 43.04
N ASP A 16 -23.84 44.25 42.55
CA ASP A 16 -24.06 43.52 41.31
C ASP A 16 -22.89 42.73 40.71
N ARG A 17 -22.95 41.41 40.93
CA ARG A 17 -22.09 40.40 40.31
C ARG A 17 -22.71 39.92 39.00
N SER A 18 -23.05 40.84 38.10
CA SER A 18 -23.70 40.52 36.82
C SER A 18 -22.85 40.95 35.60
N HIS A 19 -21.56 40.65 35.62
CA HIS A 19 -20.77 40.52 34.39
C HIS A 19 -19.98 39.21 34.40
N GLN A 20 -20.65 38.12 34.77
CA GLN A 20 -20.31 36.87 34.10
C GLN A 20 -20.89 36.99 32.69
N PHE A 21 -20.04 37.33 31.72
CA PHE A 21 -20.23 36.88 30.34
C PHE A 21 -20.18 35.35 30.37
N LEU A 22 -21.26 34.74 30.86
CA LEU A 22 -21.63 33.40 30.47
C LEU A 22 -21.83 33.50 28.95
N PRO A 23 -21.08 32.76 28.12
CA PRO A 23 -21.51 32.62 26.74
C PRO A 23 -22.96 32.14 26.82
N PRO A 24 -23.89 32.70 26.01
CA PRO A 24 -25.19 32.07 25.88
C PRO A 24 -24.90 30.60 25.62
N SER A 25 -25.52 29.71 26.39
CA SER A 25 -25.56 28.28 26.07
C SER A 25 -26.30 28.19 24.74
N ALA A 26 -25.59 28.53 23.66
CA ALA A 26 -26.06 28.46 22.31
C ALA A 26 -26.39 26.99 22.14
N ASP A 27 -27.68 26.72 22.02
CA ASP A 27 -28.23 25.40 21.79
C ASP A 27 -27.30 24.66 20.83
N ARG A 28 -27.01 23.39 21.12
CA ARG A 28 -26.18 22.57 20.23
C ARG A 28 -26.67 22.66 18.77
N HIS A 29 -27.96 22.90 18.60
CA HIS A 29 -28.62 23.23 17.33
C HIS A 29 -28.15 24.54 16.69
N VAL A 30 -27.97 25.63 17.42
CA VAL A 30 -27.45 26.91 16.88
C VAL A 30 -25.99 26.76 16.45
N ARG A 31 -25.17 26.05 17.25
CA ARG A 31 -23.76 25.79 16.89
C ARG A 31 -23.64 24.88 15.66
N THR A 32 -24.45 23.83 15.57
CA THR A 32 -24.45 22.93 14.40
C THR A 32 -24.96 23.64 13.14
N LEU A 33 -26.02 24.46 13.24
CA LEU A 33 -26.50 25.26 12.11
C LEU A 33 -25.46 26.27 11.62
N ALA A 34 -24.73 26.92 12.52
CA ALA A 34 -23.66 27.85 12.15
C ALA A 34 -22.50 27.16 11.40
N VAL A 35 -22.11 25.96 11.84
CA VAL A 35 -21.07 25.16 11.17
C VAL A 35 -21.54 24.70 9.79
N ILE A 36 -22.80 24.23 9.67
CA ILE A 36 -23.38 23.83 8.39
C ILE A 36 -23.43 25.01 7.42
N ALA A 37 -23.81 26.20 7.89
CA ALA A 37 -23.83 27.41 7.07
C ALA A 37 -22.42 27.80 6.58
N ALA A 38 -21.41 27.72 7.46
CA ALA A 38 -20.02 28.01 7.09
C ALA A 38 -19.44 27.01 6.09
N ILE A 39 -19.75 25.72 6.23
CA ILE A 39 -19.32 24.70 5.25
C ILE A 39 -20.05 24.92 3.92
N SER A 40 -21.34 25.22 3.96
CA SER A 40 -22.15 25.46 2.75
C SER A 40 -21.67 26.67 1.96
N SER A 41 -21.24 27.75 2.63
CA SER A 41 -20.70 28.93 1.95
C SER A 41 -19.34 28.66 1.31
N ILE A 42 -18.46 27.88 1.95
CA ILE A 42 -17.17 27.48 1.38
C ILE A 42 -17.38 26.59 0.15
N VAL A 43 -18.25 25.58 0.24
CA VAL A 43 -18.55 24.67 -0.87
C VAL A 43 -19.25 25.41 -2.01
N GLY A 44 -20.20 26.30 -1.70
CA GLY A 44 -20.86 27.15 -2.69
C GLY A 44 -19.87 28.05 -3.42
N LEU A 45 -18.97 28.71 -2.69
CA LEU A 45 -17.94 29.55 -3.28
C LEU A 45 -17.01 28.75 -4.20
N TRP A 46 -16.57 27.57 -3.76
CA TRP A 46 -15.70 26.70 -4.54
C TRP A 46 -16.37 26.25 -5.86
N LEU A 47 -17.64 25.83 -5.80
CA LEU A 47 -18.42 25.46 -6.98
C LEU A 47 -18.65 26.64 -7.94
N THR A 48 -18.86 27.86 -7.42
CA THR A 48 -19.02 29.05 -8.29
C THR A 48 -17.73 29.40 -9.03
N ILE A 49 -16.56 29.25 -8.37
CA ILE A 49 -15.25 29.47 -9.01
C ILE A 49 -15.04 28.45 -10.14
N GLU A 50 -15.36 27.19 -9.90
CA GLU A 50 -15.20 26.14 -10.91
C GLU A 50 -16.15 26.32 -12.11
N TRP A 51 -17.38 26.82 -11.87
CA TRP A 51 -18.33 27.15 -12.93
C TRP A 51 -17.86 28.34 -13.78
N LEU A 52 -17.36 29.41 -13.16
CA LEU A 52 -16.78 30.56 -13.86
C LEU A 52 -15.55 30.14 -14.68
N ALA A 53 -14.67 29.30 -14.15
CA ALA A 53 -13.50 28.80 -14.87
C ALA A 53 -13.84 27.97 -16.12
N ARG A 54 -15.01 27.32 -16.15
CA ARG A 54 -15.50 26.59 -17.32
C ARG A 54 -16.16 27.49 -18.37
N ALA A 55 -16.62 28.68 -17.97
CA ALA A 55 -17.22 29.65 -18.89
C ALA A 55 -16.17 30.40 -19.74
N ASP A 56 -14.91 30.43 -19.29
CA ASP A 56 -13.80 31.20 -19.91
C ASP A 56 -12.84 30.37 -20.77
N LEU A 57 -13.20 29.15 -21.20
CA LEU A 57 -12.37 28.40 -22.15
C LEU A 57 -12.74 28.76 -23.59
N PRO A 58 -11.92 29.54 -24.34
CA PRO A 58 -12.07 29.63 -25.78
C PRO A 58 -11.79 28.25 -26.40
N GLU A 59 -12.64 27.86 -27.36
CA GLU A 59 -12.45 26.64 -28.15
C GLU A 59 -11.02 26.59 -28.73
N PRO A 60 -10.31 25.45 -28.62
CA PRO A 60 -9.05 25.28 -29.33
C PRO A 60 -9.35 25.22 -30.83
N THR A 61 -8.92 26.25 -31.56
CA THR A 61 -8.83 26.22 -33.03
C THR A 61 -7.99 25.01 -33.44
N VAL A 62 -8.66 23.98 -33.96
CA VAL A 62 -8.02 22.84 -34.60
C VAL A 62 -7.39 23.33 -35.88
N THR A 63 -6.08 23.57 -35.85
CA THR A 63 -5.29 23.75 -37.07
C THR A 63 -5.30 22.42 -37.83
N GLN A 64 -6.04 22.39 -38.93
CA GLN A 64 -6.10 21.29 -39.89
C GLN A 64 -4.68 20.88 -40.31
N PRO A 65 -4.31 19.59 -40.24
CA PRO A 65 -3.09 19.09 -40.88
C PRO A 65 -3.26 19.12 -42.39
N THR A 66 -2.32 19.79 -43.05
CA THR A 66 -2.14 19.84 -44.50
C THR A 66 -2.19 18.45 -45.12
N GLU A 67 -3.07 18.33 -46.09
CA GLU A 67 -3.16 17.41 -47.21
C GLU A 67 -1.84 16.66 -47.54
N VAL A 68 -1.89 15.33 -47.47
CA VAL A 68 -0.80 14.44 -47.90
C VAL A 68 -1.13 13.88 -49.29
N THR A 69 -0.35 14.31 -50.28
CA THR A 69 -0.30 13.81 -51.66
C THR A 69 -0.12 12.28 -51.74
N PRO A 70 -0.76 11.57 -52.68
CA PRO A 70 -0.66 10.11 -52.77
C PRO A 70 0.55 9.61 -53.58
N ALA A 71 1.16 8.55 -53.00
CA ALA A 71 1.76 7.36 -53.58
C ALA A 71 2.94 7.44 -54.59
N SER A 72 4.03 6.74 -54.22
CA SER A 72 4.81 5.90 -55.15
C SER A 72 5.20 4.58 -54.47
N PRO A 73 5.32 3.48 -55.23
CA PRO A 73 5.19 2.13 -54.72
C PRO A 73 6.50 1.57 -54.15
N VAL A 74 6.38 0.87 -53.01
CA VAL A 74 7.46 0.11 -52.38
C VAL A 74 7.63 -1.22 -53.12
N PRO A 75 8.84 -1.62 -53.53
CA PRO A 75 9.10 -2.97 -54.03
C PRO A 75 8.90 -4.01 -52.92
N SER A 76 8.09 -5.03 -53.20
CA SER A 76 7.84 -6.17 -52.34
C SER A 76 9.14 -6.92 -52.05
N ALA A 77 9.59 -6.89 -50.79
CA ALA A 77 10.65 -7.73 -50.28
C ALA A 77 10.05 -8.88 -49.46
N ALA A 78 10.55 -10.09 -49.73
CA ALA A 78 10.09 -11.40 -49.27
C ALA A 78 9.95 -11.55 -47.74
N PRO A 79 9.13 -12.51 -47.25
CA PRO A 79 8.90 -12.71 -45.82
C PRO A 79 10.14 -13.30 -45.11
N PRO A 80 10.63 -12.71 -44.00
CA PRO A 80 11.58 -13.38 -43.14
C PRO A 80 10.88 -14.42 -42.26
N GLN A 81 11.53 -15.58 -42.18
CA GLN A 81 11.07 -16.85 -41.64
C GLN A 81 10.60 -16.78 -40.19
N ALA A 82 9.64 -17.66 -39.86
CA ALA A 82 9.19 -17.92 -38.51
C ALA A 82 10.37 -18.27 -37.60
N ASN A 83 10.54 -17.52 -36.51
CA ASN A 83 11.50 -17.82 -35.45
C ASN A 83 11.21 -19.23 -34.90
N ALA A 84 12.08 -20.17 -35.21
CA ALA A 84 12.11 -21.46 -34.52
C ALA A 84 12.38 -21.19 -33.04
N ARG A 85 11.48 -21.67 -32.17
CA ARG A 85 11.65 -21.66 -30.72
C ARG A 85 12.97 -22.38 -30.39
N PRO A 86 13.91 -21.75 -29.65
CA PRO A 86 15.08 -22.46 -29.15
C PRO A 86 14.62 -23.60 -28.25
N THR A 87 15.04 -24.82 -28.56
CA THR A 87 14.97 -25.95 -27.64
C THR A 87 15.77 -25.58 -26.39
N PRO A 88 15.23 -25.76 -25.17
CA PRO A 88 16.04 -25.54 -23.98
C PRO A 88 17.27 -26.45 -24.04
N PRO A 89 18.46 -25.97 -23.64
CA PRO A 89 19.60 -26.86 -23.45
C PRO A 89 19.18 -27.96 -22.47
N THR A 90 19.40 -29.22 -22.84
CA THR A 90 19.37 -30.31 -21.88
C THR A 90 20.43 -29.99 -20.84
N GLU A 91 20.00 -29.46 -19.71
CA GLU A 91 20.85 -29.25 -18.54
C GLU A 91 21.40 -30.63 -18.17
N PRO A 92 22.74 -30.82 -18.12
CA PRO A 92 23.28 -32.08 -17.65
C PRO A 92 22.80 -32.25 -16.22
N ALA A 93 21.97 -33.27 -16.00
CA ALA A 93 21.55 -33.64 -14.66
C ALA A 93 22.80 -33.85 -13.82
N ILE A 94 23.08 -32.94 -12.88
CA ILE A 94 24.17 -33.06 -11.93
C ILE A 94 23.83 -34.25 -11.02
N ARG A 95 24.27 -35.44 -11.45
CA ARG A 95 24.41 -36.63 -10.62
C ARG A 95 25.82 -36.60 -10.05
N GLY A 96 26.06 -35.66 -9.14
CA GLY A 96 27.35 -35.49 -8.49
C GLY A 96 27.14 -35.46 -6.99
N ASP A 97 27.12 -36.62 -6.35
CA ASP A 97 27.07 -36.73 -4.87
C ASP A 97 28.39 -36.25 -4.22
N ALA A 98 29.39 -35.88 -5.05
CA ALA A 98 30.68 -35.37 -4.62
C ALA A 98 31.24 -34.36 -5.65
N ILE A 99 31.82 -33.26 -5.13
CA ILE A 99 32.65 -32.33 -5.92
C ILE A 99 34.12 -32.69 -5.71
N TYR A 100 34.88 -32.76 -6.78
CA TYR A 100 36.31 -33.03 -6.75
C TYR A 100 37.12 -31.74 -6.90
N LYS A 101 38.10 -31.54 -6.01
CA LYS A 101 39.11 -30.50 -6.08
C LYS A 101 40.37 -31.04 -6.74
N CYS A 102 40.82 -30.33 -7.76
CA CYS A 102 41.91 -30.71 -8.63
C CYS A 102 42.96 -29.61 -8.67
N THR A 103 44.24 -29.97 -8.54
CA THR A 103 45.35 -29.03 -8.70
C THR A 103 46.12 -29.36 -9.97
N VAL A 104 45.91 -28.59 -11.03
CA VAL A 104 46.58 -28.78 -12.33
C VAL A 104 47.44 -27.57 -12.63
N ALA A 105 48.74 -27.77 -12.85
CA ALA A 105 49.71 -26.71 -13.16
C ALA A 105 49.65 -25.51 -12.19
N GLY A 106 49.48 -25.77 -10.89
CA GLY A 106 49.39 -24.75 -9.85
C GLY A 106 48.03 -24.03 -9.74
N ARG A 107 47.03 -24.39 -10.56
CA ARG A 107 45.68 -23.82 -10.50
C ARG A 107 44.71 -24.83 -9.90
N THR A 108 43.79 -24.34 -9.06
CA THR A 108 42.72 -25.16 -8.48
C THR A 108 41.50 -25.14 -9.38
N VAL A 109 40.99 -26.30 -9.76
CA VAL A 109 39.75 -26.48 -10.53
C VAL A 109 38.81 -27.38 -9.72
N TYR A 110 37.52 -27.05 -9.70
CA TYR A 110 36.47 -27.89 -9.10
C TYR A 110 35.64 -28.52 -10.21
N ALA A 111 35.38 -29.82 -10.11
CA ALA A 111 34.64 -30.58 -11.11
C ALA A 111 33.72 -31.61 -10.44
N ASP A 112 32.60 -31.91 -11.09
CA ASP A 112 31.65 -32.95 -10.64
C ASP A 112 32.13 -34.38 -11.02
N THR A 113 33.28 -34.49 -11.67
CA THR A 113 33.93 -35.75 -12.06
C THR A 113 35.40 -35.73 -11.65
N PRO A 114 36.01 -36.91 -11.39
CA PRO A 114 37.42 -36.99 -11.02
C PRO A 114 38.32 -36.57 -12.19
N CYS A 115 39.17 -35.58 -11.95
CA CYS A 115 40.11 -35.02 -12.94
C CYS A 115 41.44 -35.79 -13.06
N GLY A 116 41.48 -37.06 -12.63
CA GLY A 116 42.68 -37.91 -12.57
C GLY A 116 43.13 -38.21 -11.13
N GLU A 117 44.32 -38.81 -10.99
CA GLU A 117 44.86 -39.38 -9.73
C GLU A 117 45.01 -38.37 -8.57
N GLN A 118 45.06 -37.06 -8.87
CA GLN A 118 45.20 -36.01 -7.87
C GLN A 118 43.85 -35.42 -7.43
N ALA A 119 42.72 -36.00 -7.85
CA ALA A 119 41.40 -35.58 -7.46
C ALA A 119 41.16 -35.82 -5.96
N ARG A 120 40.85 -34.76 -5.22
CA ARG A 120 40.43 -34.87 -3.80
C ARG A 120 38.95 -34.57 -3.69
N THR A 121 38.19 -35.44 -3.05
CA THR A 121 36.77 -35.19 -2.75
C THR A 121 36.64 -34.05 -1.74
N VAL A 122 35.78 -33.08 -2.04
CA VAL A 122 35.42 -31.99 -1.14
C VAL A 122 34.16 -32.39 -0.37
N ALA A 123 34.23 -32.35 0.96
CA ALA A 123 33.04 -32.55 1.79
C ALA A 123 32.11 -31.35 1.61
N LEU A 124 30.93 -31.60 1.03
CA LEU A 124 29.88 -30.60 0.94
C LEU A 124 29.15 -30.52 2.29
N PRO A 125 28.86 -29.31 2.79
CA PRO A 125 27.93 -29.17 3.90
C PRO A 125 26.55 -29.71 3.48
N PRO A 126 25.79 -30.31 4.41
CA PRO A 126 24.45 -30.80 4.12
C PRO A 126 23.56 -29.67 3.60
N PRO A 127 22.58 -29.95 2.71
CA PRO A 127 21.72 -28.94 2.14
C PRO A 127 20.98 -28.18 3.25
N SER A 128 21.27 -26.88 3.38
CA SER A 128 20.78 -26.01 4.44
C SER A 128 19.34 -25.50 4.22
N ALA A 129 18.67 -25.94 3.14
CA ALA A 129 17.32 -25.51 2.77
C ALA A 129 16.18 -26.21 3.55
N GLY A 130 16.48 -27.01 4.58
CA GLY A 130 15.47 -27.75 5.34
C GLY A 130 14.82 -28.92 4.57
N LEU A 131 15.27 -29.14 3.33
CA LEU A 131 14.89 -30.26 2.47
C LEU A 131 16.04 -31.26 2.46
N SER A 132 16.14 -32.06 3.53
CA SER A 132 16.98 -33.25 3.50
C SER A 132 16.22 -34.35 2.76
N PRO A 133 16.76 -34.94 1.69
CA PRO A 133 16.15 -36.11 1.05
C PRO A 133 16.24 -37.38 1.92
N ASP A 134 16.73 -37.29 3.16
CA ASP A 134 16.84 -38.43 4.09
C ASP A 134 15.49 -39.04 4.48
N ARG A 135 14.38 -38.35 4.23
CA ARG A 135 13.03 -38.77 4.59
C ARG A 135 12.26 -39.15 3.33
N SER A 136 11.61 -40.31 3.35
CA SER A 136 10.72 -40.72 2.26
C SER A 136 9.60 -39.70 2.04
N TYR A 137 9.16 -39.56 0.79
CA TYR A 137 8.06 -38.64 0.43
C TYR A 137 6.79 -38.86 1.28
N ALA A 138 6.47 -40.11 1.61
CA ALA A 138 5.30 -40.46 2.42
C ALA A 138 5.39 -39.87 3.84
N GLU A 139 6.58 -39.86 4.43
CA GLU A 139 6.82 -39.32 5.77
C GLU A 139 6.72 -37.80 5.78
N GLN A 140 7.25 -37.14 4.74
CA GLN A 140 7.11 -35.69 4.55
C GLN A 140 5.64 -35.30 4.41
N LEU A 141 4.87 -36.05 3.62
CA LEU A 141 3.44 -35.78 3.42
C LEU A 141 2.62 -36.00 4.69
N ALA A 142 2.93 -37.05 5.47
CA ALA A 142 2.28 -37.31 6.76
C ALA A 142 2.51 -36.16 7.73
N ARG A 143 3.74 -35.61 7.78
CA ARG A 143 4.07 -34.47 8.62
C ARG A 143 3.33 -33.19 8.22
N VAL A 144 3.31 -32.86 6.93
CA VAL A 144 2.58 -31.67 6.43
C VAL A 144 1.09 -31.78 6.74
N ARG A 145 0.50 -32.97 6.60
CA ARG A 145 -0.91 -33.22 6.98
C ARG A 145 -1.13 -33.06 8.48
N ALA A 146 -0.25 -33.59 9.32
CA ALA A 146 -0.35 -33.46 10.78
C ALA A 146 -0.22 -32.01 11.23
N GLU A 147 0.70 -31.23 10.65
CA GLU A 147 0.85 -29.80 10.93
C GLU A 147 -0.40 -29.01 10.51
N ARG A 148 -0.94 -29.25 9.29
CA ARG A 148 -2.20 -28.63 8.85
C ARG A 148 -3.37 -28.95 9.77
N ALA A 149 -3.50 -30.21 10.21
CA ALA A 149 -4.57 -30.61 11.13
C ALA A 149 -4.47 -29.89 12.49
N ARG A 150 -3.25 -29.72 13.02
CA ARG A 150 -3.02 -28.95 14.25
C ARG A 150 -3.40 -27.48 14.07
N HIS A 151 -3.00 -26.85 12.96
CA HIS A 151 -3.36 -25.46 12.69
C HIS A 151 -4.87 -25.25 12.53
N ALA A 152 -5.56 -26.18 11.85
CA ALA A 152 -7.01 -26.12 11.71
C ALA A 152 -7.74 -26.24 13.05
N ALA A 153 -7.26 -27.10 13.96
CA ALA A 153 -7.86 -27.26 15.29
C ALA A 153 -7.67 -26.01 16.19
N THR A 154 -6.57 -25.27 16.02
CA THR A 154 -6.31 -24.04 16.80
C THR A 154 -7.06 -22.82 16.25
N GLN A 155 -7.49 -22.85 14.98
CA GLN A 155 -8.15 -21.71 14.32
C GLN A 155 -9.66 -21.62 14.57
N SER A 156 -10.31 -22.64 15.14
CA SER A 156 -11.73 -22.56 15.49
C SER A 156 -11.91 -21.83 16.83
N VAL A 157 -12.03 -20.50 16.80
CA VAL A 157 -12.55 -19.72 17.95
C VAL A 157 -14.06 -19.56 17.75
N PRO A 158 -14.92 -20.15 18.61
CA PRO A 158 -16.36 -19.93 18.53
C PRO A 158 -16.80 -18.81 19.49
N GLY A 159 -17.56 -17.83 18.98
CA GLY A 159 -18.71 -17.31 19.72
C GLY A 159 -18.69 -15.88 20.26
N ALA A 160 -17.75 -15.02 19.86
CA ALA A 160 -17.79 -13.58 20.17
C ALA A 160 -18.13 -12.69 18.95
N ASP A 161 -18.38 -13.31 17.79
CA ASP A 161 -18.20 -12.67 16.50
C ASP A 161 -19.42 -11.91 15.99
N VAL A 162 -20.65 -12.18 16.44
CA VAL A 162 -21.84 -11.67 15.73
C VAL A 162 -22.03 -10.15 15.85
N ALA A 163 -21.69 -9.54 17.00
CA ALA A 163 -21.79 -8.08 17.19
C ALA A 163 -20.53 -7.32 16.79
N ARG A 164 -19.36 -7.96 16.83
CA ARG A 164 -18.07 -7.39 16.38
C ARG A 164 -17.94 -7.40 14.85
N ARG A 165 -18.47 -8.43 14.20
CA ARG A 165 -18.47 -8.61 12.74
C ARG A 165 -19.04 -7.44 11.94
N PRO A 166 -20.21 -6.83 12.23
CA PRO A 166 -20.70 -5.69 11.44
C PRO A 166 -19.78 -4.46 11.55
N SER A 167 -19.13 -4.24 12.70
CA SER A 167 -18.16 -3.15 12.86
C SER A 167 -16.85 -3.42 12.10
N THR A 168 -16.41 -4.67 12.06
CA THR A 168 -15.24 -5.07 11.27
C THR A 168 -15.54 -5.00 9.77
N ASP A 169 -16.69 -5.50 9.31
CA ASP A 169 -17.08 -5.51 7.90
C ASP A 169 -17.18 -4.08 7.33
N SER A 170 -17.84 -3.17 8.07
CA SER A 170 -17.91 -1.75 7.69
C SER A 170 -16.54 -1.08 7.67
N ARG A 171 -15.64 -1.43 8.60
CA ARG A 171 -14.26 -0.94 8.59
C ARG A 171 -13.49 -1.46 7.37
N CYS A 172 -13.61 -2.74 7.05
CA CYS A 172 -13.01 -3.33 5.85
C CYS A 172 -13.47 -2.61 4.57
N ALA A 173 -14.78 -2.38 4.42
CA ALA A 173 -15.32 -1.64 3.29
C ALA A 173 -14.76 -0.21 3.19
N SER A 174 -14.63 0.48 4.33
CA SER A 174 -14.04 1.84 4.36
C SER A 174 -12.56 1.86 3.95
N ILE A 175 -11.81 0.81 4.31
CA ILE A 175 -10.41 0.65 3.92
C ILE A 175 -10.34 0.42 2.41
N ASP A 176 -11.16 -0.46 1.86
CA ASP A 176 -11.16 -0.78 0.43
C ASP A 176 -11.51 0.45 -0.43
N GLU A 177 -12.51 1.25 -0.04
CA GLU A 177 -12.83 2.50 -0.74
C GLU A 177 -11.68 3.52 -0.65
N THR A 178 -11.01 3.61 0.50
CA THR A 178 -9.85 4.52 0.65
C THR A 178 -8.68 4.07 -0.22
N VAL A 179 -8.40 2.76 -0.28
CA VAL A 179 -7.36 2.19 -1.14
C VAL A 179 -7.69 2.47 -2.60
N LYS A 180 -8.94 2.27 -3.02
CA LYS A 180 -9.38 2.56 -4.38
C LYS A 180 -9.20 4.03 -4.74
N ALA A 181 -9.47 4.94 -3.80
CA ALA A 181 -9.22 6.38 -4.00
C ALA A 181 -7.72 6.69 -4.14
N ILE A 182 -6.87 6.07 -3.32
CA ILE A 182 -5.40 6.20 -3.44
C ILE A 182 -4.93 5.63 -4.78
N ASP A 183 -5.39 4.45 -5.16
CA ASP A 183 -5.03 3.81 -6.41
C ASP A 183 -5.48 4.65 -7.61
N ALA A 184 -6.65 5.30 -7.54
CA ALA A 184 -7.08 6.25 -8.56
C ALA A 184 -6.19 7.51 -8.60
N ALA A 185 -5.85 8.08 -7.45
CA ALA A 185 -5.00 9.26 -7.35
C ALA A 185 -3.59 8.98 -7.91
N THR A 186 -2.99 7.85 -7.58
CA THR A 186 -1.64 7.46 -8.03
C THR A 186 -1.50 7.20 -9.53
N ARG A 187 -2.61 7.18 -10.30
CA ARG A 187 -2.57 7.11 -11.78
C ARG A 187 -2.13 8.42 -12.42
N GLN A 188 -2.19 9.53 -11.68
CA GLN A 188 -1.70 10.82 -12.15
C GLN A 188 -0.20 10.96 -11.89
N PRO A 189 0.51 11.80 -12.66
CA PRO A 189 1.88 12.18 -12.33
C PRO A 189 1.93 12.88 -10.96
N HIS A 190 2.87 12.45 -10.11
CA HIS A 190 3.11 13.05 -8.79
C HIS A 190 4.59 13.39 -8.64
N ASP A 191 4.88 14.35 -7.77
CA ASP A 191 6.24 14.54 -7.29
C ASP A 191 6.65 13.37 -6.37
N VAL A 192 7.96 13.22 -6.15
CA VAL A 192 8.51 12.12 -5.34
C VAL A 192 7.91 12.11 -3.92
N PRO A 193 7.80 13.25 -3.21
CA PRO A 193 7.21 13.25 -1.88
C PRO A 193 5.74 12.80 -1.84
N ALA A 194 4.89 13.24 -2.78
CA ALA A 194 3.50 12.80 -2.79
C ALA A 194 3.38 11.31 -3.16
N ALA A 195 4.19 10.83 -4.11
CA ALA A 195 4.21 9.41 -4.45
C ALA A 195 4.59 8.52 -3.24
N GLU A 196 5.61 8.92 -2.47
CA GLU A 196 5.99 8.22 -1.22
C GLU A 196 4.89 8.29 -0.16
N HIS A 197 4.22 9.43 -0.02
CA HIS A 197 3.09 9.57 0.89
C HIS A 197 1.96 8.59 0.54
N PHE A 198 1.58 8.48 -0.73
CA PHE A 198 0.55 7.53 -1.17
C PHE A 198 0.96 6.07 -0.95
N ARG A 199 2.23 5.72 -1.22
CA ARG A 199 2.77 4.38 -0.95
C ARG A 199 2.69 4.02 0.53
N ALA A 200 3.15 4.91 1.40
CA ALA A 200 3.12 4.71 2.85
C ALA A 200 1.68 4.58 3.37
N ARG A 201 0.79 5.46 2.92
CA ARG A 201 -0.62 5.44 3.33
C ARG A 201 -1.35 4.18 2.87
N ARG A 202 -1.12 3.75 1.62
CA ARG A 202 -1.68 2.50 1.09
C ARG A 202 -1.18 1.29 1.88
N ARG A 203 0.11 1.26 2.23
CA ARG A 203 0.68 0.18 3.04
C ARG A 203 0.04 0.11 4.42
N ALA A 204 -0.11 1.24 5.11
CA ALA A 204 -0.74 1.28 6.43
C ALA A 204 -2.19 0.75 6.40
N LEU A 205 -2.95 1.09 5.36
CA LEU A 205 -4.31 0.58 5.16
C LEU A 205 -4.34 -0.94 4.89
N MET A 206 -3.37 -1.47 4.14
CA MET A 206 -3.27 -2.91 3.89
C MET A 206 -2.88 -3.69 5.16
N ASP A 207 -1.96 -3.14 5.96
CA ASP A 207 -1.57 -3.73 7.24
C ASP A 207 -2.77 -3.70 8.21
N GLU A 208 -3.56 -2.62 8.22
CA GLU A 208 -4.80 -2.55 9.00
C GLU A 208 -5.84 -3.58 8.51
N ARG A 209 -6.04 -3.69 7.20
CA ARG A 209 -6.93 -4.69 6.60
C ARG A 209 -6.55 -6.13 7.00
N PHE A 210 -5.24 -6.40 7.04
CA PHE A 210 -4.71 -7.69 7.47
C PHE A 210 -4.94 -7.95 8.96
N THR A 211 -4.66 -6.97 9.82
CA THR A 211 -4.86 -7.13 11.28
C THR A 211 -6.34 -7.31 11.64
N LEU A 212 -7.25 -6.71 10.88
CA LEU A 212 -8.70 -6.89 11.03
C LEU A 212 -9.21 -8.23 10.47
N GLY A 213 -8.39 -8.99 9.74
CA GLY A 213 -8.79 -10.26 9.13
C GLY A 213 -9.86 -10.08 8.06
N CYS A 214 -9.84 -8.95 7.34
CA CYS A 214 -10.78 -8.67 6.27
C CYS A 214 -10.60 -9.69 5.13
N ASN A 215 -11.46 -10.71 5.09
CA ASN A 215 -11.55 -11.65 3.98
C ASN A 215 -12.57 -11.11 2.98
N GLY A 216 -12.10 -10.73 1.79
CA GLY A 216 -12.98 -10.37 0.67
C GLY A 216 -13.62 -11.59 0.03
#